data_AF-A0A7C4L9E1-F1
#
_entry.id   AF-A0A7C4L9E1-F1
#
_cell.length_a   1.000
_cell.length_b   1.000
_cell.length_c   1.000
_cell.angle_alpha   90.00
_cell.angle_beta   90.00
_cell.angle_gamma   90.00
#
_symmetry.space_group_name_H-M   'P 1'
#
loop_
_entity.id
_entity.type
_entity.pdbx_description
1 polymer ?
#
loop_
_entity_poly.entity_id
_entity_poly.type
_entity_poly.pdbx_seq_one_letter_code
_entity_poly.pdbx_strand_id
1 'polypeptide(L)'
;MLTKRQLGNGKVEVTFTMPPLEGVSRLYLVGDFNDWSIAAQPLTHAADGAWGITLPLDAGRTYQFRYFDNNGHWHNDWEADAYVPNQFGGDNSVVDTRLEGGPAAVTAPEAEAPARPKRAPARRKAADGAETAPKKRAAPRKKKTDAA
;
A
#
# COMPACT_ATOMS: atom_id res chain seq x y z
N MET A 1 0.18 9.92 -11.43
CA MET A 1 0.95 10.42 -12.56
C MET A 1 2.38 10.62 -12.11
N LEU A 2 3.33 10.15 -12.93
CA LEU A 2 4.76 10.31 -12.71
C LEU A 2 5.37 11.15 -13.81
N THR A 3 6.21 12.11 -13.44
CA THR A 3 7.10 12.78 -14.40
C THR A 3 8.54 12.67 -13.93
N LYS A 4 9.47 12.54 -14.88
CA LYS A 4 10.89 12.31 -14.61
C LYS A 4 11.72 13.28 -15.41
N ARG A 5 12.73 13.85 -14.78
CA ARG A 5 13.70 14.75 -15.41
C ARG A 5 15.09 14.34 -14.97
N GLN A 6 15.96 14.01 -15.93
CA GLN A 6 17.37 13.74 -15.64
C GLN A 6 17.97 14.97 -14.97
N LEU A 7 18.59 14.79 -13.81
CA LEU A 7 19.45 15.80 -13.22
C LEU A 7 20.91 15.48 -13.60
N GLY A 8 21.83 16.39 -13.26
CA GLY A 8 23.27 16.07 -13.27
C GLY A 8 23.59 14.97 -12.26
N ASN A 9 24.86 14.82 -11.87
CA ASN A 9 25.30 14.08 -10.67
C ASN A 9 24.73 12.65 -10.44
N GLY A 10 24.24 11.97 -11.47
CA GLY A 10 23.68 10.62 -11.34
C GLY A 10 22.30 10.58 -10.65
N LYS A 11 21.55 11.69 -10.66
CA LYS A 11 20.20 11.75 -10.09
C LYS A 11 19.13 11.93 -11.17
N VAL A 12 17.91 11.55 -10.84
CA VAL A 12 16.68 11.84 -11.60
C VAL A 12 15.72 12.54 -10.64
N GLU A 13 15.23 13.70 -11.05
CA GLU A 13 14.12 14.34 -10.36
C GLU A 13 12.83 13.66 -10.77
N VAL A 14 12.10 13.13 -9.81
CA VAL A 14 10.82 12.46 -10.02
C VAL A 14 9.74 13.27 -9.32
N THR A 15 8.71 13.67 -10.07
CA THR A 15 7.51 14.26 -9.51
C THR A 15 6.41 13.22 -9.47
N PHE A 16 5.87 13.02 -8.27
CA PHE A 16 4.77 12.13 -7.96
C PHE A 16 3.50 12.96 -7.81
N THR A 17 2.44 12.60 -8.53
CA THR A 17 1.17 13.32 -8.48
C THR A 17 0.00 12.35 -8.31
N MET A 18 -0.91 12.67 -7.38
CA MET A 18 -2.19 11.99 -7.20
C MET A 18 -3.34 12.98 -7.46
N PRO A 19 -4.40 12.58 -8.19
CA PRO A 19 -5.61 13.39 -8.33
C PRO A 19 -6.26 13.71 -6.96
N PRO A 20 -7.25 14.62 -6.93
CA PRO A 20 -8.02 14.87 -5.73
C PRO A 20 -8.63 13.59 -5.16
N LEU A 21 -8.50 13.43 -3.83
CA LEU A 21 -9.05 12.31 -3.08
C LEU A 21 -10.09 12.85 -2.09
N GLU A 22 -11.31 12.33 -2.19
CA GLU A 22 -12.41 12.75 -1.31
C GLU A 22 -12.12 12.38 0.15
N GLY A 23 -12.33 13.33 1.06
CA GLY A 23 -12.16 13.10 2.51
C GLY A 23 -10.72 12.89 2.97
N VAL A 24 -9.72 13.12 2.10
CA VAL A 24 -8.30 13.07 2.44
C VAL A 24 -7.80 14.48 2.76
N SER A 25 -7.11 14.62 3.89
CA SER A 25 -6.51 15.88 4.35
C SER A 25 -4.99 15.82 4.45
N ARG A 26 -4.42 14.61 4.50
CA ARG A 26 -2.97 14.38 4.42
C ARG A 26 -2.71 13.12 3.61
N LEU A 27 -1.76 13.21 2.71
CA LEU A 27 -1.28 12.11 1.89
C LEU A 27 0.24 12.04 2.00
N TYR A 28 0.78 10.84 2.14
CA TYR A 28 2.20 10.59 2.29
C TYR A 28 2.70 9.69 1.17
N LEU A 29 3.91 9.99 0.66
CA LEU A 29 4.62 9.14 -0.26
C LEU A 29 5.44 8.13 0.55
N VAL A 30 5.30 6.85 0.24
CA VAL A 30 5.91 5.76 1.01
C VAL A 30 6.59 4.81 0.04
N GLY A 31 7.87 4.50 0.25
CA GLY A 31 8.59 3.61 -0.65
C GLY A 31 10.03 3.35 -0.25
N ASP A 32 10.78 2.73 -1.16
CA ASP A 32 12.17 2.31 -0.90
C ASP A 32 13.10 3.47 -0.53
N PHE A 33 12.84 4.69 -1.03
CA PHE A 33 13.65 5.89 -0.76
C PHE A 33 13.44 6.50 0.64
N ASN A 34 12.44 6.02 1.40
CA ASN A 34 12.19 6.49 2.77
C ASN A 34 11.92 5.34 3.76
N ASP A 35 12.49 4.17 3.47
CA ASP A 35 12.37 2.95 4.29
C ASP A 35 10.91 2.58 4.60
N TRP A 36 10.01 2.84 3.65
CA TRP A 36 8.57 2.59 3.79
C TRP A 36 7.91 3.33 4.98
N SER A 37 8.44 4.49 5.37
CA SER A 37 7.87 5.32 6.43
C SER A 37 6.58 6.03 5.99
N ILE A 38 5.48 5.76 6.70
CA ILE A 38 4.17 6.36 6.47
C ILE A 38 4.04 7.84 6.91
N ALA A 39 5.10 8.44 7.43
CA ALA A 39 5.07 9.79 7.98
C ALA A 39 6.22 10.70 7.49
N ALA A 40 7.21 10.14 6.77
CA ALA A 40 8.44 10.87 6.44
C ALA A 40 8.28 11.88 5.28
N GLN A 41 7.42 11.60 4.31
CA GLN A 41 7.33 12.39 3.07
C GLN A 41 5.87 12.81 2.79
N PRO A 42 5.36 13.88 3.43
CA PRO A 42 4.02 14.40 3.16
C PRO A 42 3.96 15.06 1.76
N LEU A 43 2.88 14.83 1.02
CA LEU A 43 2.60 15.52 -0.23
C LEU A 43 2.00 16.90 0.03
N THR A 44 2.27 17.83 -0.89
CA THR A 44 1.63 19.14 -0.93
C THR A 44 0.27 19.04 -1.61
N HIS A 45 -0.75 19.64 -1.00
CA HIS A 45 -2.08 19.77 -1.60
C HIS A 45 -2.14 21.06 -2.42
N ALA A 46 -2.38 20.93 -3.72
CA ALA A 46 -2.50 22.04 -4.65
C ALA A 46 -3.92 22.65 -4.64
N ALA A 47 -4.06 23.85 -5.20
CA ALA A 47 -5.33 24.59 -5.21
C ALA A 47 -6.42 23.93 -6.06
N ASP A 48 -6.03 23.11 -7.04
CA ASP A 48 -6.92 22.29 -7.87
C ASP A 48 -7.33 20.97 -7.19
N GLY A 49 -6.87 20.74 -5.96
CA GLY A 49 -7.13 19.54 -5.18
C GLY A 49 -6.16 18.39 -5.42
N ALA A 50 -5.22 18.51 -6.37
CA ALA A 50 -4.23 17.47 -6.62
C ALA A 50 -3.18 17.43 -5.50
N TRP A 51 -2.54 16.28 -5.33
CA TRP A 51 -1.42 16.09 -4.41
C TRP A 51 -0.13 15.93 -5.19
N GLY A 52 0.95 16.56 -4.73
CA GLY A 52 2.24 16.51 -5.40
C GLY A 52 3.45 16.51 -4.46
N ILE A 53 4.50 15.80 -4.87
CA ILE A 53 5.85 15.92 -4.28
C ILE A 53 6.91 15.64 -5.36
N THR A 54 8.02 16.37 -5.30
CA THR A 54 9.16 16.18 -6.21
C THR A 54 10.38 15.79 -5.42
N LEU A 55 11.03 14.68 -5.79
CA LEU A 55 12.19 14.14 -5.09
C LEU A 55 13.34 13.83 -6.06
N PRO A 56 14.60 14.15 -5.70
CA PRO A 56 15.77 13.64 -6.41
C PRO A 56 16.06 12.20 -5.98
N LEU A 57 15.97 11.25 -6.91
CA LEU A 57 16.30 9.83 -6.71
C LEU A 57 17.58 9.46 -7.45
N ASP A 58 18.28 8.39 -7.00
CA ASP A 58 19.41 7.85 -7.79
C ASP A 58 18.91 7.34 -9.14
N ALA A 59 19.67 7.66 -10.19
CA ALA A 59 19.44 7.20 -11.55
C ALA A 59 19.78 5.70 -11.70
N GLY A 60 19.23 5.07 -12.74
CA GLY A 60 19.67 3.73 -13.16
C GLY A 60 19.03 2.56 -12.40
N ARG A 61 18.01 2.82 -11.57
CA ARG A 61 17.36 1.78 -10.75
C ARG A 61 15.85 1.96 -10.66
N THR A 62 15.19 0.94 -10.15
CA THR A 62 13.76 0.99 -9.83
C THR A 62 13.55 1.20 -8.33
N TYR A 63 12.43 1.83 -8.00
CA TYR A 63 11.93 1.98 -6.63
C TYR A 63 10.47 1.53 -6.59
N GLN A 64 10.12 0.80 -5.54
CA GLN A 64 8.73 0.51 -5.20
C GLN A 64 8.19 1.61 -4.28
N PHE A 65 6.92 1.97 -4.47
CA PHE A 65 6.25 2.98 -3.68
C PHE A 65 4.73 2.80 -3.67
N ARG A 66 4.07 3.49 -2.74
CA ARG A 66 2.62 3.68 -2.62
C ARG A 66 2.32 5.04 -1.96
N TYR A 67 1.06 5.43 -1.94
CA TYR A 67 0.59 6.58 -1.16
C TYR A 67 -0.24 6.11 0.04
N PHE A 68 -0.04 6.76 1.19
CA PHE A 68 -0.77 6.46 2.42
C PHE A 68 -1.53 7.68 2.90
N ASP A 69 -2.84 7.55 3.13
CA ASP A 69 -3.68 8.66 3.55
C ASP A 69 -3.93 8.70 5.08
N ASN A 70 -4.46 9.81 5.56
CA ASN A 70 -4.82 9.99 6.96
C ASN A 70 -5.99 9.11 7.45
N ASN A 71 -6.64 8.38 6.55
CA ASN A 71 -7.75 7.47 6.86
C ASN A 71 -7.25 6.01 6.95
N GLY A 72 -5.96 5.77 6.71
CA GLY A 72 -5.34 4.45 6.77
C GLY A 72 -5.42 3.66 5.47
N HIS A 73 -5.78 4.30 4.34
CA HIS A 73 -5.84 3.63 3.05
C HIS A 73 -4.54 3.75 2.28
N TRP A 74 -4.31 2.72 1.46
CA TRP A 74 -3.18 2.64 0.55
C TRP A 74 -3.65 2.84 -0.89
N HIS A 75 -2.99 3.76 -1.59
CA HIS A 75 -3.27 4.08 -2.99
C HIS A 75 -2.06 3.77 -3.86
N ASN A 76 -2.32 3.28 -5.07
CA ASN A 76 -1.29 3.10 -6.09
C ASN A 76 -1.37 4.24 -7.10
N ASP A 77 -0.25 4.53 -7.74
CA ASP A 77 -0.26 5.38 -8.93
C ASP A 77 -0.75 4.56 -10.11
N TRP A 78 -1.93 4.89 -10.64
CA TRP A 78 -2.52 4.35 -11.87
C TRP A 78 -1.66 4.50 -13.13
N GLU A 79 -0.70 5.41 -13.12
CA GLU A 79 0.24 5.68 -14.20
C GLU A 79 1.69 5.35 -13.77
N ALA A 80 1.86 4.42 -12.83
CA ALA A 80 3.18 3.89 -12.49
C ALA A 80 3.84 3.22 -13.70
N ASP A 81 5.17 3.16 -13.70
CA ASP A 81 5.92 2.49 -14.78
C ASP A 81 5.67 0.98 -14.80
N ALA A 82 5.45 0.39 -13.63
CA ALA A 82 5.06 -1.00 -13.46
C ALA A 82 4.36 -1.21 -12.11
N TYR A 83 3.89 -2.44 -11.90
CA TYR A 83 3.34 -2.91 -10.64
C TYR A 83 3.98 -4.24 -10.26
N VAL A 84 4.27 -4.41 -8.97
CA VAL A 84 4.85 -5.65 -8.44
C VAL A 84 4.01 -6.18 -7.27
N PRO A 85 3.72 -7.49 -7.22
CA PRO A 85 3.01 -8.08 -6.09
C PRO A 85 3.74 -7.85 -4.78
N ASN A 86 2.98 -7.50 -3.73
CA ASN A 86 3.47 -7.36 -2.38
C ASN A 86 3.00 -8.52 -1.48
N GLN A 87 3.62 -8.63 -0.31
CA GLN A 87 3.36 -9.69 0.66
C GLN A 87 1.96 -9.65 1.30
N PHE A 88 1.18 -8.59 1.06
CA PHE A 88 -0.15 -8.39 1.64
C PHE A 88 -1.28 -8.69 0.65
N GLY A 89 -0.97 -9.29 -0.50
CA GLY A 89 -1.97 -9.70 -1.49
C GLY A 89 -2.47 -8.57 -2.40
N GLY A 90 -1.76 -7.44 -2.46
CA GLY A 90 -1.95 -6.40 -3.47
C GLY A 90 -0.65 -6.12 -4.22
N ASP A 91 -0.58 -4.99 -4.92
CA ASP A 91 0.61 -4.57 -5.66
C ASP A 91 1.20 -3.26 -5.11
N ASN A 92 2.50 -3.07 -5.31
CA ASN A 92 3.19 -1.79 -5.16
C ASN A 92 3.37 -1.14 -6.53
N SER A 93 3.27 0.18 -6.60
CA SER A 93 3.68 0.95 -7.78
C SER A 93 5.20 0.95 -7.91
N VAL A 94 5.70 0.96 -9.15
CA VAL A 94 7.13 1.04 -9.46
C VAL A 94 7.41 2.32 -10.23
N VAL A 95 8.51 2.98 -9.87
CA VAL A 95 9.15 4.01 -10.68
C VAL A 95 10.53 3.55 -11.14
N ASP A 96 10.79 3.60 -12.44
CA ASP A 96 12.08 3.31 -13.06
C ASP A 96 12.82 4.63 -13.39
N THR A 97 14.00 4.83 -12.80
CA THR A 97 14.86 5.99 -13.05
C THR A 97 15.90 5.74 -14.14
N ARG A 98 15.76 4.67 -14.92
CA ARG A 98 16.46 4.49 -16.19
C ARG A 98 15.75 5.29 -17.27
N LEU A 99 16.30 6.45 -17.61
CA LEU A 99 15.87 7.18 -18.80
C LEU A 99 16.58 6.58 -20.02
N GLU A 100 15.83 6.29 -21.07
CA GLU A 100 16.34 5.76 -22.34
C GLU A 100 17.53 6.60 -22.81
N GLY A 101 18.73 5.98 -22.87
CA GLY A 101 20.01 6.63 -23.18
C GLY A 101 21.06 6.64 -22.05
N GLY A 102 20.73 6.18 -20.84
CA GLY A 102 21.72 5.93 -19.78
C GLY A 102 22.47 4.60 -19.98
N PRO A 103 23.68 4.41 -19.40
CA PRO A 103 24.35 3.12 -19.50
C PRO A 103 23.44 2.06 -18.88
N ALA A 104 23.09 1.05 -19.69
CA ALA A 104 22.41 -0.15 -19.25
C ALA A 104 23.30 -0.88 -18.22
N ALA A 105 23.23 -0.46 -16.96
CA ALA A 105 23.85 -1.16 -15.86
C ALA A 105 22.95 -2.34 -15.50
N VAL A 106 23.33 -3.45 -16.12
CA VAL A 106 23.08 -4.85 -15.80
C VAL A 106 22.78 -5.15 -14.32
N THR A 107 21.98 -6.22 -14.13
CA THR A 107 21.63 -6.93 -12.89
C THR A 107 20.70 -6.21 -11.92
N ALA A 108 19.39 -6.36 -12.16
CA ALA A 108 18.51 -6.66 -11.04
C ALA A 108 19.05 -7.94 -10.36
N PRO A 109 19.25 -7.99 -9.03
CA PRO A 109 19.21 -9.28 -8.39
C PRO A 109 17.79 -9.78 -8.60
N GLU A 110 17.67 -10.86 -9.36
CA GLU A 110 16.52 -11.72 -9.31
C GLU A 110 16.26 -11.98 -7.82
N ALA A 111 15.19 -11.36 -7.31
CA ALA A 111 14.70 -11.65 -5.98
C ALA A 111 14.40 -13.14 -5.99
N GLU A 112 15.26 -13.90 -5.33
CA GLU A 112 15.13 -15.33 -5.12
C GLU A 112 13.76 -15.56 -4.48
N ALA A 113 12.79 -15.90 -5.32
CA ALA A 113 11.53 -16.44 -4.85
C ALA A 113 11.85 -17.81 -4.26
N PRO A 114 11.73 -18.04 -2.94
CA PRO A 114 11.92 -19.39 -2.43
C PRO A 114 10.86 -20.28 -3.06
N ALA A 115 11.36 -21.32 -3.73
CA ALA A 115 10.59 -22.31 -4.45
C ALA A 115 9.47 -22.89 -3.58
N ARG A 116 8.27 -22.78 -4.10
CA ARG A 116 7.05 -23.50 -3.69
C ARG A 116 7.29 -25.02 -3.60
N PRO A 117 6.86 -25.73 -2.55
CA PRO A 117 6.39 -27.10 -2.73
C PRO A 117 4.91 -27.09 -3.10
N LYS A 118 4.62 -27.81 -4.19
CA LYS A 118 3.30 -28.01 -4.79
C LYS A 118 2.40 -28.84 -3.86
N ARG A 119 1.18 -28.39 -3.61
CA ARG A 119 0.05 -29.32 -3.39
C ARG A 119 -1.25 -28.76 -3.97
N ALA A 120 -1.86 -29.57 -4.83
CA ALA A 120 -3.14 -29.35 -5.52
C ALA A 120 -4.31 -29.86 -4.63
N PRO A 121 -5.57 -29.65 -5.01
CA PRO A 121 -6.64 -29.23 -4.11
C PRO A 121 -7.31 -30.38 -3.35
N ALA A 122 -7.63 -30.16 -2.07
CA ALA A 122 -8.56 -31.01 -1.34
C ALA A 122 -9.99 -30.45 -1.46
N ARG A 123 -10.85 -31.32 -1.97
CA ARG A 123 -12.27 -31.17 -2.29
C ARG A 123 -13.10 -30.50 -1.19
N ARG A 124 -14.13 -29.79 -1.66
CA ARG A 124 -15.37 -29.48 -0.93
C ARG A 124 -15.93 -30.75 -0.25
N LYS A 125 -16.41 -30.60 0.99
CA LYS A 125 -17.57 -31.35 1.49
C LYS A 125 -18.42 -30.41 2.36
N ALA A 126 -19.67 -30.24 1.93
CA ALA A 126 -20.76 -29.75 2.76
C ALA A 126 -21.41 -30.94 3.50
N ALA A 127 -21.77 -30.74 4.76
CA ALA A 127 -22.77 -31.45 5.58
C ALA A 127 -22.67 -30.79 6.98
N ASP A 128 -23.58 -29.94 7.40
CA ASP A 128 -24.88 -30.26 8.05
C ASP A 128 -24.73 -31.11 9.32
N GLY A 129 -25.20 -30.59 10.46
CA GLY A 129 -25.49 -31.40 11.64
C GLY A 129 -25.14 -30.81 13.03
N ALA A 130 -26.18 -30.32 13.70
CA ALA A 130 -26.50 -30.49 15.13
C ALA A 130 -25.67 -29.78 16.24
N GLU A 131 -26.28 -28.71 16.77
CA GLU A 131 -26.73 -28.52 18.17
C GLU A 131 -25.98 -29.24 19.31
N THR A 132 -25.51 -28.48 20.31
CA THR A 132 -25.96 -28.59 21.73
C THR A 132 -25.37 -27.51 22.62
N ALA A 133 -26.24 -26.77 23.29
CA ALA A 133 -25.93 -25.86 24.40
C ALA A 133 -25.71 -26.63 25.72
N PRO A 134 -25.17 -25.97 26.77
CA PRO A 134 -25.67 -26.23 28.11
C PRO A 134 -26.24 -24.96 28.77
N LYS A 135 -27.49 -25.11 29.21
CA LYS A 135 -28.19 -24.26 30.17
C LYS A 135 -27.53 -24.38 31.56
N LYS A 136 -27.38 -23.25 32.27
CA LYS A 136 -27.56 -23.23 33.73
C LYS A 136 -28.71 -22.27 34.10
N ARG A 137 -29.76 -22.86 34.69
CA ARG A 137 -30.96 -22.26 35.33
C ARG A 137 -30.55 -21.30 36.46
N ALA A 138 -31.09 -20.07 36.50
CA ALA A 138 -32.30 -19.59 37.22
C ALA A 138 -32.06 -19.33 38.75
N ALA A 139 -32.00 -18.07 39.22
CA ALA A 139 -33.10 -17.16 39.65
C ALA A 139 -33.52 -17.40 41.14
N PRO A 140 -34.10 -16.45 41.93
CA PRO A 140 -34.93 -15.32 41.48
C PRO A 140 -34.81 -13.97 42.22
N ARG A 141 -35.54 -13.00 41.64
CA ARG A 141 -35.84 -11.63 42.10
C ARG A 141 -36.83 -11.62 43.28
N LYS A 142 -36.78 -10.59 44.13
CA LYS A 142 -37.97 -10.06 44.84
C LYS A 142 -38.26 -8.63 44.37
N LYS A 143 -39.56 -8.36 44.16
CA LYS A 143 -40.19 -7.13 43.67
C LYS A 143 -40.62 -6.23 44.84
N LYS A 144 -40.63 -4.91 44.55
CA LYS A 144 -41.58 -3.83 44.90
C LYS A 144 -41.96 -3.58 46.38
N THR A 145 -41.99 -2.30 46.78
CA THR A 145 -43.19 -1.43 46.73
C THR A 145 -42.89 0.03 47.04
N ASP A 146 -43.76 0.91 46.53
CA ASP A 146 -43.83 2.37 46.55
C ASP A 146 -44.04 3.05 47.93
N ALA A 147 -43.68 4.34 47.95
CA ALA A 147 -44.31 5.53 48.59
C ALA A 147 -44.81 5.51 50.05
N ALA A 148 -44.26 6.44 50.84
CA ALA A 148 -44.99 7.53 51.51
C ALA A 148 -44.02 8.69 51.81
#